data_AF-A0AAE0X536-F1
#
_entry.id   AF-A0AAE0X536-F1
#
_cell.length_a   1.000
_cell.length_b   1.000
_cell.length_c   1.000
_cell.angle_alpha   90.00
_cell.angle_beta   90.00
_cell.angle_gamma   90.00
#
_symmetry.space_group_name_H-M   'P 1'
#
loop_
_entity.id
_entity.type
_entity.pdbx_description
1 polymer ?
#
loop_
_entity_poly.entity_id
_entity_poly.type
_entity_poly.pdbx_seq_one_letter_code
_entity_poly.pdbx_strand_id
1 'polypeptide(L)'
;MPTSLDSSHPIMQPSTRASVRFSTYSMAPSIAPTMATTDSAVAEIQDIEKGLDRMENKALTGQRVVLTEEKSANLSKLALGAKLERALDRRMSSQDAVMRTRKPSIVNEKEKA
;
A
#
# COMPACT_ATOMS: atom_id res chain seq x y z
N MET A 1 3.97 4.77 -53.21
CA MET A 1 3.25 5.61 -52.23
C MET A 1 4.13 5.75 -51.00
N PRO A 2 4.68 6.92 -50.67
CA PRO A 2 5.44 7.11 -49.43
C PRO A 2 4.47 7.10 -48.24
N THR A 3 4.78 6.33 -47.19
CA THR A 3 3.95 6.21 -45.99
C THR A 3 4.29 7.31 -44.99
N SER A 4 3.30 8.13 -44.63
CA SER A 4 3.42 9.30 -43.75
C SER A 4 3.90 8.93 -42.34
N LEU A 5 4.92 9.64 -41.83
CA LEU A 5 5.51 9.47 -40.48
C LEU A 5 4.66 10.08 -39.35
N ASP A 6 3.65 10.89 -39.70
CA ASP A 6 2.93 11.77 -38.77
C ASP A 6 1.84 11.05 -37.94
N SER A 7 1.48 9.81 -38.29
CA SER A 7 0.48 9.01 -37.56
C SER A 7 1.16 7.98 -36.65
N SER A 8 2.00 8.44 -35.71
CA SER A 8 2.86 7.63 -34.84
C SER A 8 2.22 7.30 -33.48
N HIS A 9 0.93 6.97 -33.46
CA HIS A 9 0.30 6.48 -32.23
C HIS A 9 0.37 4.95 -32.22
N PRO A 10 1.07 4.31 -31.26
CA PRO A 10 1.11 2.86 -31.17
C PRO A 10 -0.30 2.33 -30.91
N ILE A 11 -0.82 1.54 -31.84
CA ILE A 11 -2.12 0.87 -31.69
C ILE A 11 -1.96 -0.21 -30.62
N MET A 12 -2.26 0.13 -29.37
CA MET A 12 -2.20 -0.76 -28.20
C MET A 12 -3.36 -1.77 -28.13
N GLN A 13 -4.03 -2.06 -29.25
CA GLN A 13 -5.19 -2.94 -29.29
C GLN A 13 -4.79 -4.34 -29.78
N PRO A 14 -5.05 -5.42 -29.03
CA PRO A 14 -4.79 -6.78 -29.49
C PRO A 14 -5.68 -7.10 -30.69
N SER A 15 -5.07 -7.14 -31.88
CA SER A 15 -5.73 -7.46 -33.14
C SER A 15 -5.74 -8.98 -33.35
N THR A 16 -6.92 -9.59 -33.45
CA THR A 16 -7.14 -11.01 -33.78
C THR A 16 -6.86 -11.37 -35.25
N ARG A 17 -6.36 -10.42 -36.06
CA ARG A 17 -6.09 -10.62 -37.48
C ARG A 17 -4.65 -11.12 -37.70
N ALA A 18 -4.52 -12.35 -38.21
CA ALA A 18 -3.24 -13.00 -38.58
C ALA A 18 -2.57 -12.41 -39.84
N SER A 19 -2.65 -11.09 -40.06
CA SER A 19 -2.00 -10.43 -41.20
C SER A 19 -0.61 -9.97 -40.82
N VAL A 20 0.39 -10.37 -41.61
CA VAL A 20 1.78 -9.92 -41.49
C VAL A 20 1.83 -8.40 -41.70
N ARG A 21 1.89 -7.64 -40.61
CA ARG A 21 2.13 -6.19 -40.66
C ARG A 21 3.64 -5.98 -40.53
N PHE A 22 4.20 -5.24 -41.49
CA PHE A 22 5.56 -4.75 -41.41
C PHE A 22 5.56 -3.43 -40.64
N SER A 23 6.39 -3.30 -39.62
CA SER A 23 6.52 -2.06 -38.86
C SER A 23 7.41 -1.08 -39.62
N THR A 24 7.03 0.20 -39.69
CA THR A 24 7.80 1.22 -40.42
C THR A 24 9.22 1.42 -39.86
N TYR A 25 9.42 1.16 -38.57
CA TYR A 25 10.73 1.28 -37.91
C TYR A 25 11.56 -0.01 -37.91
N SER A 26 10.92 -1.15 -38.09
CA SER A 26 11.59 -2.45 -38.11
C SER A 26 10.98 -3.23 -39.26
N MET A 27 11.76 -3.42 -40.33
CA MET A 27 11.39 -4.25 -41.47
C MET A 27 11.16 -5.73 -41.08
N ALA A 28 11.24 -6.07 -39.78
CA ALA A 28 10.86 -7.35 -39.25
C ALA A 28 9.32 -7.52 -39.23
N PRO A 29 8.79 -8.68 -39.66
CA PRO A 29 7.39 -9.05 -39.48
C PRO A 29 6.97 -8.99 -38.00
N SER A 30 5.87 -8.30 -37.67
CA SER A 30 5.40 -8.16 -36.28
C SER A 30 4.87 -9.45 -35.62
N ILE A 31 4.83 -10.56 -36.37
CA ILE A 31 4.40 -11.90 -35.91
C ILE A 31 5.61 -12.80 -35.61
N ALA A 32 6.81 -12.42 -36.06
CA ALA A 32 8.00 -13.14 -35.64
C ALA A 32 8.27 -12.78 -34.17
N PRO A 33 8.42 -13.76 -33.26
CA PRO A 33 9.09 -13.49 -32.00
C PRO A 33 10.51 -13.03 -32.39
N THR A 34 10.77 -11.72 -32.37
CA THR A 34 12.10 -11.14 -32.63
C THR A 34 13.05 -11.40 -31.46
N MET A 35 12.89 -12.53 -30.80
CA MET A 35 13.84 -13.10 -29.87
C MET A 35 14.79 -14.00 -30.68
N ALA A 36 15.45 -13.43 -31.68
CA ALA A 36 16.73 -13.98 -32.09
C ALA A 36 17.70 -13.59 -30.96
N THR A 37 17.64 -14.31 -29.85
CA THR A 37 18.53 -14.10 -28.71
C THR A 37 19.93 -14.47 -29.20
N THR A 38 20.70 -13.46 -29.61
CA THR A 38 22.14 -13.61 -29.74
C THR A 38 22.69 -14.07 -28.39
N ASP A 39 23.75 -14.88 -28.39
CA ASP A 39 24.34 -15.45 -27.16
C ASP A 39 24.62 -14.38 -26.07
N SER A 40 24.94 -13.14 -26.51
CA SER A 40 25.08 -11.95 -25.65
C SER A 40 23.81 -11.55 -24.91
N ALA A 41 22.64 -11.60 -25.56
CA ALA A 41 21.37 -11.24 -24.96
C ALA A 41 20.94 -12.27 -23.89
N VAL A 42 21.31 -13.54 -24.08
CA VAL A 42 21.10 -14.59 -23.08
C VAL A 42 22.02 -14.40 -21.88
N ALA A 43 23.29 -14.04 -22.12
CA ALA A 43 24.25 -13.74 -21.05
C ALA A 43 23.80 -12.56 -20.18
N GLU A 44 23.30 -11.48 -20.80
CA GLU A 44 22.75 -10.33 -20.08
C GLU A 44 21.55 -10.70 -19.20
N ILE A 45 20.64 -11.55 -19.72
CA ILE A 45 19.48 -12.03 -18.95
C ILE A 45 19.94 -12.84 -17.72
N GLN A 46 20.95 -13.71 -17.87
CA GLN A 46 21.49 -14.49 -16.76
C GLN A 46 22.17 -13.62 -15.70
N ASP A 47 22.84 -12.55 -16.11
CA ASP A 47 23.49 -11.62 -15.18
C ASP A 47 22.47 -10.77 -14.42
N ILE A 48 21.37 -10.38 -15.07
CA ILE A 48 20.22 -9.73 -14.42
C ILE A 48 19.58 -10.68 -13.40
N GLU A 49 19.34 -11.95 -13.76
CA GLU A 49 18.78 -12.97 -12.87
C GLU A 49 19.64 -13.15 -11.61
N LYS A 50 20.96 -13.32 -11.78
CA LYS A 50 21.92 -13.42 -10.66
C LYS A 50 21.96 -12.14 -9.82
N GLY A 51 21.80 -10.97 -10.44
CA GLY A 51 21.73 -9.69 -9.74
C GLY A 51 20.49 -9.59 -8.86
N LEU A 52 19.34 -10.01 -9.38
CA LEU A 52 18.06 -10.01 -8.67
C LEU A 52 18.05 -10.99 -7.50
N ASP A 53 18.60 -12.19 -7.68
CA ASP A 53 18.77 -13.19 -6.61
C ASP A 53 19.61 -12.70 -5.44
N ARG A 54 20.62 -11.87 -5.71
CA ARG A 54 21.45 -11.24 -4.66
C ARG A 54 20.75 -10.07 -3.98
N MET A 55 19.86 -9.38 -4.69
CA MET A 55 19.04 -8.31 -4.13
C MET A 55 17.89 -8.85 -3.27
N GLU A 56 17.52 -10.12 -3.42
CA GLU A 56 16.52 -10.77 -2.58
C GLU A 56 17.02 -10.88 -1.13
N ASN A 57 16.44 -10.06 -0.24
CA ASN A 57 16.73 -10.15 1.18
C ASN A 57 15.82 -11.21 1.85
N LYS A 58 16.26 -12.46 1.80
CA LYS A 58 15.55 -13.63 2.36
C LYS A 58 15.25 -13.49 3.86
N ALA A 59 16.10 -12.78 4.61
CA ALA A 59 15.88 -12.52 6.03
C ALA A 59 14.67 -11.60 6.27
N LEU A 60 14.50 -10.56 5.44
CA LEU A 60 13.34 -9.67 5.52
C LEU A 60 12.04 -10.35 5.06
N THR A 61 12.12 -11.28 4.12
CA THR A 61 10.96 -12.08 3.68
C THR A 61 10.39 -12.91 4.83
N GLY A 62 11.25 -13.53 5.65
CA GLY A 62 10.81 -14.25 6.85
C GLY A 62 10.32 -13.37 8.00
N GLN A 63 10.75 -12.10 8.05
CA GLN A 63 10.37 -11.17 9.11
C GLN A 63 9.00 -10.52 8.89
N ARG A 64 8.52 -10.42 7.64
CA ARG A 64 7.19 -9.89 7.33
C ARG A 64 6.12 -10.89 7.72
N VAL A 65 5.56 -10.74 8.92
CA VAL A 65 4.41 -11.50 9.37
C VAL A 65 3.16 -11.01 8.63
N VAL A 66 2.71 -11.78 7.65
CA VAL A 66 1.36 -11.65 7.09
C VAL A 66 0.41 -12.42 8.00
N LEU A 67 -0.44 -11.70 8.72
CA LEU A 67 -1.41 -12.31 9.62
C LEU A 67 -2.52 -13.00 8.83
N THR A 68 -2.93 -14.18 9.30
CA THR A 68 -4.16 -14.81 8.80
C THR A 68 -5.37 -13.96 9.21
N GLU A 69 -6.47 -14.08 8.47
CA GLU A 69 -7.70 -13.33 8.73
C GLU A 69 -8.19 -13.54 10.18
N GLU A 70 -8.17 -14.79 10.66
CA GLU A 70 -8.51 -15.13 12.05
C GLU A 70 -7.64 -14.40 13.09
N LYS A 71 -6.31 -14.34 12.87
CA LYS A 71 -5.39 -13.63 13.78
C LYS A 71 -5.66 -12.13 13.79
N SER A 72 -5.97 -11.56 12.63
CA SER A 72 -6.31 -10.13 12.51
C SER A 72 -7.63 -9.79 13.23
N ALA A 73 -8.64 -10.67 13.14
CA ALA A 73 -9.92 -10.52 13.82
C ALA A 73 -9.74 -10.61 15.35
N ASN A 74 -8.94 -11.56 15.83
CA ASN A 74 -8.62 -11.71 17.25
C ASN A 74 -7.92 -10.47 17.82
N LEU A 75 -6.92 -9.92 17.12
CA LEU A 75 -6.25 -8.68 17.52
C LEU A 75 -7.22 -7.50 17.55
N SER A 76 -8.13 -7.41 16.57
CA SER A 76 -9.15 -6.36 16.51
C SER A 76 -10.12 -6.45 17.70
N LYS A 77 -10.55 -7.66 18.08
CA LYS A 77 -11.40 -7.90 19.25
C LYS A 77 -10.69 -7.52 20.56
N LEU A 78 -9.43 -7.91 20.73
CA LEU A 78 -8.62 -7.53 21.89
C LEU A 78 -8.46 -6.01 22.01
N ALA A 79 -8.16 -5.34 20.88
CA ALA A 79 -8.02 -3.90 20.84
C ALA A 79 -9.33 -3.18 21.19
N LEU A 80 -10.48 -3.70 20.73
CA LEU A 80 -11.79 -3.15 21.06
C LEU A 80 -12.09 -3.31 22.56
N GLY A 81 -11.87 -4.50 23.11
CA GLY A 81 -12.04 -4.75 24.55
C GLY A 81 -11.19 -3.81 25.41
N ALA A 82 -9.91 -3.64 25.07
CA ALA A 82 -9.02 -2.73 25.79
C ALA A 82 -9.45 -1.25 25.68
N LYS A 83 -9.99 -0.82 24.53
CA LYS A 83 -10.55 0.53 24.35
C LYS A 83 -11.80 0.74 25.22
N LEU A 84 -12.66 -0.28 25.28
CA LEU A 84 -13.86 -0.25 26.11
C LEU A 84 -13.49 -0.15 27.59
N GLU A 85 -12.57 -0.99 28.06
CA GLU A 85 -12.08 -0.98 29.44
C GLU A 85 -11.54 0.40 29.82
N ARG A 86 -10.63 0.96 29.00
CA ARG A 86 -10.09 2.31 29.22
C ARG A 86 -11.16 3.39 29.23
N ALA A 87 -12.19 3.28 28.40
CA ALA A 87 -13.30 4.23 28.37
C ALA A 87 -14.16 4.11 29.64
N LEU A 88 -14.42 2.89 30.11
CA LEU A 88 -15.10 2.64 31.37
C LEU A 88 -14.28 3.17 32.55
N ASP A 89 -12.98 2.91 32.63
CA ASP A 89 -12.12 3.42 33.71
C ASP A 89 -12.17 4.94 33.81
N ARG A 90 -12.11 5.65 32.67
CA ARG A 90 -12.27 7.11 32.63
C ARG A 90 -13.64 7.54 33.13
N ARG A 91 -14.69 6.80 32.77
CA ARG A 91 -16.07 7.08 33.17
C ARG A 91 -16.28 6.82 34.66
N MET A 92 -15.74 5.72 35.19
CA MET A 92 -15.86 5.30 36.58
C MET A 92 -15.02 6.20 37.50
N SER A 93 -13.80 6.57 37.10
CA SER A 93 -12.93 7.47 37.90
C SER A 93 -13.42 8.92 37.97
N SER A 94 -14.24 9.39 37.03
CA SER A 94 -14.71 10.77 36.95
C SER A 94 -16.15 10.99 37.45
N GLN A 95 -16.87 9.93 37.79
CA GLN A 95 -18.26 10.00 38.25
C GLN A 95 -18.45 9.95 39.76
N ASP A 96 -17.45 9.49 40.50
CA ASP A 96 -17.56 9.44 41.95
C ASP A 96 -17.63 10.87 42.52
N ALA A 97 -18.76 11.17 43.17
CA ALA A 97 -18.99 12.47 43.77
C ALA A 97 -18.04 12.69 44.94
N VAL A 98 -17.03 13.55 44.76
CA VAL A 98 -16.15 13.98 45.86
C VAL A 98 -16.86 15.06 46.66
N MET A 99 -17.35 14.71 47.84
CA MET A 99 -17.92 15.66 48.80
C MET A 99 -16.82 16.63 49.26
N ARG A 100 -16.85 17.86 48.72
CA ARG A 100 -15.94 18.93 49.13
C ARG A 100 -16.61 19.80 50.17
N THR A 101 -15.89 20.10 51.24
CA THR A 101 -16.31 21.10 52.22
C THR A 101 -16.44 22.46 51.52
N ARG A 102 -17.59 23.12 51.69
CA ARG A 102 -17.81 24.45 51.10
C ARG A 102 -16.87 25.45 51.76
N LYS A 103 -16.14 26.24 50.95
CA LYS A 103 -15.37 27.38 51.46
C LYS A 103 -16.34 28.41 52.05
N PRO A 104 -16.04 29.02 53.21
CA PRO A 104 -16.90 30.06 53.76
C PRO A 104 -16.96 31.23 52.79
N SER A 105 -18.17 31.56 52.30
CA SER A 105 -18.41 32.75 51.50
C SER A 105 -18.28 33.97 52.38
N ILE A 106 -17.36 34.89 52.04
CA ILE A 106 -17.25 36.19 52.71
C ILE A 106 -18.43 37.03 52.24
N VAL A 107 -19.53 37.01 53.00
CA VAL A 107 -20.67 37.89 52.76
C VAL A 107 -20.35 39.20 53.48
N ASN A 108 -20.00 40.26 52.73
CA ASN A 108 -19.82 41.60 53.28
C ASN A 108 -21.19 42.18 53.63
N GLU A 109 -21.47 42.29 54.92
CA GLU A 109 -22.62 43.01 55.46
C GLU A 109 -22.36 44.52 55.37
N LYS A 110 -22.76 45.14 54.27
CA LYS A 110 -22.92 46.60 54.18
C LYS A 110 -24.27 46.91 53.54
N GLU A 111 -25.29 47.03 54.37
CA GLU A 111 -26.33 48.07 54.28
C GLU A 111 -27.41 47.76 55.31
N LYS A 112 -27.40 48.54 56.40
CA LYS A 112 -28.58 49.00 57.15
C LYS A 112 -28.08 50.06 58.14
N ALA A 113 -28.05 51.30 57.65
CA ALA A 113 -28.09 52.51 58.46
C ALA A 113 -29.52 53.06 58.38
#